data_AF-A0A1G2C209-F1
#
_entry.id   AF-A0A1G2C209-F1
#
_cell.length_a   1.000
_cell.length_b   1.000
_cell.length_c   1.000
_cell.angle_alpha   90.00
_cell.angle_beta   90.00
_cell.angle_gamma   90.00
#
_symmetry.space_group_name_H-M   'P 1'
#
loop_
_entity.id
_entity.type
_entity.pdbx_description
1 polymer ?
#
loop_
_entity_poly.entity_id
_entity_poly.type
_entity_poly.pdbx_seq_one_letter_code
_entity_poly.pdbx_strand_id
1 'polypeptide(L)'
;MSKIKVILLSILIYVLGFTPFKTSAVEVRDIVFPVEAGWDYNFSDTYGAARSGGRSHEGTDIMVEQMTPLVAAVSGRVTYLVEHDQGWGLAIYIEDNEGYSYRYLHINNDTPGTDDGKEIRSYAFPKNIVRGARVTAGQVVAFAGDSGNAEWVAHHLHFEIWTPERASINAYPSLMAAIGQPVISEDNVTASSYHFMRDLELGSEGDDVKALQVYLNVNGFYVASSGAGSTGQETTYFGPATQDALARFQRAKGISPATGFFGVITRTFINEEGQVTDESNNSLVEVGWLVKDKLSPRVYYVATNLELMWIVSEDSARRNFGSDWYLNIKEFESLDDLKLPYGDYVL
;
A
#
# COMPACT_ATOMS: atom_id res chain seq x y z
N MET A 1 64.16 45.55 26.17
CA MET A 1 63.01 44.99 26.89
C MET A 1 62.04 44.41 25.87
N SER A 2 61.71 43.14 26.05
CA SER A 2 61.04 42.24 25.09
C SER A 2 59.65 42.74 24.64
N LYS A 3 59.40 42.73 23.32
CA LYS A 3 58.06 42.92 22.73
C LYS A 3 57.38 41.56 22.64
N ILE A 4 56.40 41.30 23.51
CA ILE A 4 55.53 40.14 23.45
C ILE A 4 54.59 40.31 22.23
N LYS A 5 54.73 39.44 21.23
CA LYS A 5 53.75 39.31 20.14
C LYS A 5 52.56 38.53 20.66
N VAL A 6 51.41 39.18 20.79
CA VAL A 6 50.12 38.53 21.04
C VAL A 6 49.68 37.87 19.73
N ILE A 7 49.60 36.54 19.71
CA ILE A 7 49.01 35.78 18.61
C ILE A 7 47.50 35.72 18.89
N LEU A 8 46.71 36.47 18.12
CA LEU A 8 45.25 36.27 18.08
C LEU A 8 44.97 34.97 17.33
N LEU A 9 44.45 33.97 18.03
CA LEU A 9 43.91 32.76 17.42
C LEU A 9 42.46 33.05 16.98
N SER A 10 42.25 33.27 15.69
CA SER A 10 40.92 33.41 15.10
C SER A 10 40.25 32.03 15.01
N ILE A 11 39.30 31.78 15.91
CA ILE A 11 38.40 30.61 15.85
C ILE A 11 37.39 30.86 14.74
N LEU A 12 37.55 30.16 13.62
CA LEU A 12 36.59 30.14 12.52
C LEU A 12 35.48 29.14 12.87
N ILE A 13 34.34 29.64 13.36
CA ILE A 13 33.15 28.81 13.60
C ILE A 13 32.50 28.54 12.24
N TYR A 14 32.61 27.30 11.76
CA TYR A 14 31.77 26.80 10.67
C TYR A 14 30.35 26.63 11.22
N VAL A 15 29.48 27.60 10.98
CA VAL A 15 28.04 27.42 11.14
C VAL A 15 27.58 26.62 9.92
N LEU A 16 27.48 25.30 10.06
CA LEU A 16 26.73 24.47 9.13
C LEU A 16 25.29 24.99 9.14
N GLY A 17 24.91 25.74 8.10
CA GLY A 17 23.53 26.14 7.89
C GLY A 17 22.68 24.90 7.66
N PHE A 18 21.96 24.48 8.70
CA PHE A 18 20.84 23.56 8.53
C PHE A 18 19.78 24.30 7.70
N THR A 19 19.68 24.00 6.40
CA THR A 19 18.47 24.32 5.65
C THR A 19 17.37 23.40 6.20
N PRO A 20 16.31 23.92 6.83
CA PRO A 20 15.19 23.07 7.21
C PRO A 20 14.63 22.46 5.92
N PHE A 21 14.57 21.13 5.86
CA PHE A 21 13.76 20.44 4.86
C PHE A 21 12.33 20.95 5.05
N LYS A 22 11.78 21.64 4.05
CA LYS A 22 10.34 21.87 3.98
C LYS A 22 9.72 20.56 3.53
N THR A 23 9.17 19.80 4.47
CA THR A 23 8.25 18.71 4.16
C THR A 23 6.99 19.38 3.60
N SER A 24 6.74 19.23 2.30
CA SER A 24 5.45 19.63 1.72
C SER A 24 4.44 18.56 2.11
N ALA A 25 3.34 18.95 2.75
CA ALA A 25 2.29 17.99 3.09
C ALA A 25 1.74 17.35 1.80
N VAL A 26 1.49 16.04 1.83
CA VAL A 26 0.82 15.33 0.73
C VAL A 26 -0.55 15.97 0.52
N GLU A 27 -0.77 16.48 -0.69
CA GLU A 27 -2.01 17.15 -1.04
C GLU A 27 -3.08 16.13 -1.42
N VAL A 28 -4.27 16.25 -0.83
CA VAL A 28 -5.40 15.34 -1.02
C VAL A 28 -6.61 16.15 -1.44
N ARG A 29 -7.25 15.74 -2.53
CA ARG A 29 -8.46 16.36 -3.07
C ARG A 29 -9.68 15.51 -2.72
N ASP A 30 -10.75 16.16 -2.31
CA ASP A 30 -12.07 15.52 -2.15
C ASP A 30 -12.69 15.28 -3.52
N ILE A 31 -12.78 14.02 -3.91
CA ILE A 31 -13.23 13.60 -5.24
C ILE A 31 -14.20 12.42 -5.14
N VAL A 32 -15.04 12.29 -6.15
CA VAL A 32 -15.70 11.02 -6.49
C VAL A 32 -14.67 10.10 -7.15
N PHE A 33 -14.68 8.81 -6.83
CA PHE A 33 -13.79 7.85 -7.48
C PHE A 33 -14.09 7.82 -8.99
N PRO A 34 -13.09 7.93 -9.88
CA PRO A 34 -13.30 8.21 -11.30
C PRO A 34 -13.82 7.02 -12.13
N VAL A 35 -14.12 5.89 -11.49
CA VAL A 35 -14.78 4.72 -12.08
C VAL A 35 -16.20 4.63 -11.54
N GLU A 36 -17.17 4.36 -12.42
CA GLU A 36 -18.56 4.20 -12.01
C GLU A 36 -18.72 3.07 -10.98
N ALA A 37 -19.55 3.28 -9.97
CA ALA A 37 -19.78 2.29 -8.92
C ALA A 37 -20.36 0.97 -9.49
N GLY A 38 -19.89 -0.16 -8.96
CA GLY A 38 -20.34 -1.49 -9.37
C GLY A 38 -19.44 -2.20 -10.39
N TRP A 39 -18.34 -1.56 -10.81
CA TRP A 39 -17.30 -2.17 -11.62
C TRP A 39 -16.11 -2.60 -10.77
N ASP A 40 -15.49 -3.72 -11.14
CA ASP A 40 -14.24 -4.18 -10.54
C ASP A 40 -13.08 -3.30 -11.00
N TYR A 41 -12.16 -2.99 -10.09
CA TYR A 41 -10.97 -2.21 -10.38
C TYR A 41 -9.80 -2.64 -9.49
N ASN A 42 -8.58 -2.36 -9.95
CA ASN A 42 -7.37 -2.48 -9.15
C ASN A 42 -6.42 -1.31 -9.43
N PHE A 43 -5.81 -0.73 -8.39
CA PHE A 43 -4.86 0.36 -8.53
C PHE A 43 -3.87 0.36 -7.38
N SER A 44 -2.69 0.93 -7.61
CA SER A 44 -1.63 1.03 -6.61
C SER A 44 -0.89 2.36 -6.76
N ASP A 45 -0.19 2.77 -5.69
CA ASP A 45 0.63 3.99 -5.76
C ASP A 45 1.83 3.76 -6.68
N THR A 46 1.77 4.37 -7.85
CA THR A 46 2.79 4.29 -8.89
C THR A 46 3.27 5.67 -9.32
N TYR A 47 2.91 6.72 -8.57
CA TYR A 47 3.31 8.08 -8.90
C TYR A 47 4.84 8.23 -8.82
N GLY A 48 5.43 8.93 -9.79
CA GLY A 48 6.88 9.09 -9.90
C GLY A 48 7.64 7.84 -10.38
N ALA A 49 6.98 6.69 -10.56
CA ALA A 49 7.62 5.48 -11.09
C ALA A 49 8.21 5.73 -12.49
N ALA A 50 9.34 5.08 -12.79
CA ALA A 50 10.00 5.22 -14.08
C ALA A 50 9.13 4.65 -15.22
N ARG A 51 9.05 5.39 -16.33
CA ARG A 51 8.37 5.01 -17.56
C ARG A 51 9.35 4.99 -18.74
N SER A 52 8.92 4.34 -19.82
CA SER A 52 9.71 4.28 -21.06
C SER A 52 10.09 5.68 -21.58
N GLY A 53 11.32 5.80 -22.08
CA GLY A 53 11.85 7.07 -22.57
C GLY A 53 12.34 8.03 -21.47
N GLY A 54 12.53 7.56 -20.23
CA GLY A 54 13.05 8.37 -19.13
C GLY A 54 12.03 9.31 -18.50
N ARG A 55 10.74 9.09 -18.75
CA ARG A 55 9.63 9.82 -18.14
C ARG A 55 9.34 9.29 -16.74
N SER A 56 8.77 10.13 -15.89
CA SER A 56 8.09 9.74 -14.65
C SER A 56 6.61 9.49 -14.91
N HIS A 57 5.99 8.68 -14.06
CA HIS A 57 4.56 8.47 -14.05
C HIS A 57 3.86 9.60 -13.28
N GLU A 58 3.06 10.42 -13.96
CA GLU A 58 2.46 11.64 -13.40
C GLU A 58 1.03 11.45 -12.86
N GLY A 59 0.65 10.20 -12.62
CA GLY A 59 -0.71 9.83 -12.20
C GLY A 59 -0.76 8.47 -11.52
N THR A 60 -1.96 7.89 -11.52
CA THR A 60 -2.25 6.56 -11.01
C THR A 60 -3.00 5.78 -12.08
N ASP A 61 -2.55 4.57 -12.38
CA ASP A 61 -3.23 3.68 -13.30
C ASP A 61 -4.26 2.84 -12.53
N ILE A 62 -5.52 2.94 -12.94
CA ILE A 62 -6.65 2.19 -12.40
C ILE A 62 -7.05 1.13 -13.43
N MET A 63 -6.63 -0.11 -13.18
CA MET A 63 -6.90 -1.25 -14.03
C MET A 63 -8.38 -1.59 -13.98
N VAL A 64 -9.03 -1.65 -15.14
CA VAL A 64 -10.46 -1.90 -15.31
C VAL A 64 -10.71 -2.61 -16.63
N GLU A 65 -11.90 -3.18 -16.83
CA GLU A 65 -12.25 -3.76 -18.14
C GLU A 65 -12.43 -2.67 -19.21
N GLN A 66 -12.26 -3.06 -20.48
CA GLN A 66 -12.61 -2.20 -21.61
C GLN A 66 -14.06 -1.71 -21.49
N MET A 67 -14.33 -0.49 -21.95
CA MET A 67 -15.65 0.13 -21.91
C MET A 67 -16.20 0.38 -20.50
N THR A 68 -15.41 0.22 -19.45
CA THR A 68 -15.81 0.62 -18.08
C THR A 68 -16.16 2.12 -18.07
N PRO A 69 -17.36 2.53 -17.62
CA PRO A 69 -17.75 3.93 -17.56
C PRO A 69 -16.89 4.72 -16.57
N LEU A 70 -16.32 5.82 -17.05
CA LEU A 70 -15.51 6.74 -16.26
C LEU A 70 -16.33 7.98 -15.92
N VAL A 71 -16.35 8.34 -14.65
CA VAL A 71 -17.16 9.44 -14.13
C VAL A 71 -16.32 10.65 -13.77
N ALA A 72 -16.90 11.84 -13.84
CA ALA A 72 -16.24 13.05 -13.39
C ALA A 72 -15.96 12.98 -11.88
N ALA A 73 -14.69 12.97 -11.51
CA ALA A 73 -14.20 13.01 -10.13
C ALA A 73 -14.68 14.27 -9.37
N VAL A 74 -14.91 15.37 -10.09
CA VAL A 74 -15.36 16.64 -9.52
C VAL A 74 -16.40 17.30 -10.42
N SER A 75 -17.18 18.22 -9.84
CA SER A 75 -18.00 19.12 -10.64
C SER A 75 -17.12 20.21 -11.24
N GLY A 76 -17.26 20.47 -12.54
CA GLY A 76 -16.34 21.36 -13.23
C GLY A 76 -16.68 21.64 -14.68
N ARG A 77 -15.67 22.01 -15.44
CA ARG A 77 -15.76 22.25 -16.89
C ARG A 77 -14.76 21.39 -17.64
N VAL A 78 -15.21 20.80 -18.75
CA VAL A 78 -14.32 20.13 -19.70
C VAL A 78 -13.44 21.19 -20.38
N THR A 79 -12.16 21.24 -20.06
CA THR A 79 -11.23 22.23 -20.63
C THR A 79 -10.54 21.72 -21.89
N TYR A 80 -10.36 20.39 -21.98
CA TYR A 80 -9.78 19.72 -23.14
C TYR A 80 -10.44 18.37 -23.40
N LEU A 81 -10.53 18.04 -24.69
CA LEU A 81 -10.76 16.70 -25.22
C LEU A 81 -9.64 16.47 -26.23
N VAL A 82 -8.80 15.49 -25.94
CA VAL A 82 -7.74 15.04 -26.84
C VAL A 82 -8.35 13.96 -27.72
N GLU A 83 -8.44 14.25 -29.01
CA GLU A 83 -9.14 13.39 -29.97
C GLU A 83 -8.19 12.53 -30.81
N HIS A 84 -6.86 12.74 -30.73
CA HIS A 84 -5.84 11.85 -31.32
C HIS A 84 -4.44 12.29 -30.84
N ASP A 85 -3.77 11.45 -30.05
CA ASP A 85 -2.37 11.64 -29.63
C ASP A 85 -1.67 10.28 -29.44
N GLN A 86 -0.48 10.12 -30.03
CA GLN A 86 0.25 8.84 -29.99
C GLN A 86 0.84 8.51 -28.61
N GLY A 87 1.00 9.51 -27.74
CA GLY A 87 1.47 9.32 -26.38
C GLY A 87 0.30 9.08 -25.44
N TRP A 88 -0.63 10.02 -25.36
CA TRP A 88 -1.68 10.04 -24.32
C TRP A 88 -2.92 9.25 -24.70
N GLY A 89 -3.06 8.95 -26.00
CA GLY A 89 -4.31 8.43 -26.55
C GLY A 89 -5.40 9.49 -26.53
N LEU A 90 -6.64 9.02 -26.56
CA LEU A 90 -7.80 9.85 -26.30
C LEU A 90 -7.83 10.25 -24.82
N ALA A 91 -8.18 11.50 -24.54
CA ALA A 91 -8.18 12.01 -23.17
C ALA A 91 -9.24 13.09 -22.93
N ILE A 92 -9.63 13.28 -21.67
CA ILE A 92 -10.49 14.38 -21.24
C ILE A 92 -9.93 15.06 -20.00
N TYR A 93 -9.90 16.39 -19.99
CA TYR A 93 -9.47 17.18 -18.84
C TYR A 93 -10.65 17.97 -18.28
N ILE A 94 -10.86 17.86 -16.98
CA ILE A 94 -11.91 18.57 -16.24
C ILE A 94 -11.22 19.52 -15.26
N GLU A 95 -11.62 20.79 -15.26
CA GLU A 95 -11.13 21.79 -14.31
C GLU A 95 -12.22 22.14 -13.30
N ASP A 96 -11.87 22.12 -12.00
CA ASP A 96 -12.77 22.57 -10.93
C ASP A 96 -12.73 24.10 -10.74
N ASN A 97 -13.52 24.62 -9.79
CA ASN A 97 -13.57 26.06 -9.54
C ASN A 97 -12.33 26.61 -8.83
N GLU A 98 -11.46 25.75 -8.29
CA GLU A 98 -10.21 26.12 -7.64
C GLU A 98 -9.04 26.13 -8.63
N GLY A 99 -9.27 25.68 -9.87
CA GLY A 99 -8.29 25.65 -10.95
C GLY A 99 -7.48 24.35 -11.03
N TYR A 100 -7.85 23.32 -10.26
CA TYR A 100 -7.24 22.00 -10.39
C TYR A 100 -7.75 21.31 -11.64
N SER A 101 -6.85 20.64 -12.35
CA SER A 101 -7.17 19.86 -13.55
C SER A 101 -7.06 18.37 -13.27
N TYR A 102 -8.16 17.65 -13.49
CA TYR A 102 -8.29 16.20 -13.37
C TYR A 102 -8.31 15.61 -14.77
N ARG A 103 -7.33 14.75 -15.07
CA ARG A 103 -7.10 14.25 -16.42
C ARG A 103 -7.29 12.76 -16.49
N TYR A 104 -7.97 12.33 -17.56
CA TYR A 104 -8.31 10.94 -17.83
C TYR A 104 -7.69 10.62 -19.19
N LEU A 105 -6.70 9.74 -19.19
CA LEU A 105 -5.94 9.34 -20.39
C LEU A 105 -6.24 7.87 -20.73
N HIS A 106 -5.79 7.44 -21.91
CA HIS A 106 -6.02 6.10 -22.45
C HIS A 106 -7.52 5.77 -22.60
N ILE A 107 -8.33 6.79 -22.93
CA ILE A 107 -9.76 6.61 -23.19
C ILE A 107 -9.96 5.70 -24.40
N ASN A 108 -11.00 4.86 -24.39
CA ASN A 108 -11.27 3.84 -25.40
C ASN A 108 -11.26 4.38 -26.84
N ASN A 109 -10.40 3.81 -27.69
CA ASN A 109 -10.37 4.00 -29.15
C ASN A 109 -11.01 2.85 -29.92
N ASP A 110 -11.38 1.74 -29.29
CA ASP A 110 -11.85 0.54 -30.00
C ASP A 110 -13.37 0.44 -30.15
N THR A 111 -13.79 -0.52 -30.96
CA THR A 111 -15.16 -1.04 -30.83
C THR A 111 -15.29 -1.97 -29.62
N PRO A 112 -16.46 -2.03 -28.94
CA PRO A 112 -16.61 -2.87 -27.74
C PRO A 112 -16.26 -4.34 -27.99
N GLY A 113 -15.33 -4.88 -27.19
CA GLY A 113 -14.87 -6.26 -27.28
C GLY A 113 -13.83 -6.51 -28.37
N THR A 114 -13.24 -5.46 -28.95
CA THR A 114 -12.15 -5.54 -29.93
C THR A 114 -10.96 -4.70 -29.48
N ASP A 115 -9.82 -4.90 -30.13
CA ASP A 115 -8.61 -4.08 -30.00
C ASP A 115 -8.23 -3.68 -31.43
N ASP A 116 -8.94 -2.68 -31.96
CA ASP A 116 -8.98 -2.34 -33.39
C ASP A 116 -8.64 -0.88 -33.72
N GLY A 117 -8.43 -0.04 -32.70
CA GLY A 117 -7.93 1.33 -32.82
C GLY A 117 -8.75 2.23 -33.73
N LYS A 118 -10.05 1.95 -33.94
CA LYS A 118 -10.89 2.68 -34.92
C LYS A 118 -11.23 4.12 -34.53
N GLU A 119 -10.93 4.52 -33.30
CA GLU A 119 -11.16 5.83 -32.69
C GLU A 119 -12.60 6.34 -32.88
N ILE A 120 -13.59 5.48 -32.66
CA ILE A 120 -14.99 5.88 -32.79
C ILE A 120 -15.39 6.72 -31.57
N ARG A 121 -15.51 8.04 -31.77
CA ARG A 121 -15.87 9.06 -30.76
C ARG A 121 -16.98 8.67 -29.78
N SER A 122 -18.02 7.97 -30.25
CA SER A 122 -19.17 7.56 -29.42
C SER A 122 -18.89 6.40 -28.46
N TYR A 123 -17.82 5.63 -28.70
CA TYR A 123 -17.31 4.63 -27.78
C TYR A 123 -16.25 5.19 -26.83
N ALA A 124 -15.64 6.33 -27.17
CA ALA A 124 -14.74 7.05 -26.27
C ALA A 124 -15.48 7.93 -25.25
N PHE A 125 -16.50 8.69 -25.69
CA PHE A 125 -17.16 9.69 -24.84
C PHE A 125 -18.67 9.80 -25.12
N PRO A 126 -19.49 10.14 -24.11
CA PRO A 126 -20.89 10.49 -24.31
C PRO A 126 -21.08 11.73 -25.21
N LYS A 127 -22.19 11.77 -25.96
CA LYS A 127 -22.47 12.79 -26.98
C LYS A 127 -22.44 14.24 -26.46
N ASN A 128 -22.84 14.47 -25.21
CA ASN A 128 -22.88 15.80 -24.58
C ASN A 128 -21.53 16.24 -24.00
N ILE A 129 -20.51 15.38 -24.04
CA ILE A 129 -19.17 15.68 -23.56
C ILE A 129 -18.35 16.28 -24.71
N VAL A 130 -18.29 17.62 -24.67
CA VAL A 130 -17.57 18.47 -25.61
C VAL A 130 -16.76 19.51 -24.85
N ARG A 131 -15.77 20.11 -25.51
CA ARG A 131 -14.95 21.17 -24.89
C ARG A 131 -15.84 22.32 -24.45
N GLY A 132 -15.66 22.75 -23.20
CA GLY A 132 -16.46 23.78 -22.56
C GLY A 132 -17.74 23.27 -21.90
N ALA A 133 -18.12 22.00 -22.04
CA ALA A 133 -19.26 21.43 -21.34
C ALA A 133 -19.06 21.52 -19.81
N ARG A 134 -20.16 21.75 -19.07
CA ARG A 134 -20.17 21.59 -17.61
C ARG A 134 -20.48 20.14 -17.29
N VAL A 135 -19.82 19.63 -16.26
CA VAL A 135 -20.04 18.28 -15.73
C VAL A 135 -20.27 18.34 -14.23
N THR A 136 -21.03 17.39 -13.70
CA THR A 136 -21.25 17.20 -12.27
C THR A 136 -20.46 16.00 -11.79
N ALA A 137 -19.93 16.05 -10.57
CA ALA A 137 -19.25 14.91 -9.97
C ALA A 137 -20.13 13.64 -10.03
N GLY A 138 -19.55 12.50 -10.44
CA GLY A 138 -20.27 11.24 -10.67
C GLY A 138 -20.97 11.12 -12.04
N GLN A 139 -20.98 12.18 -12.87
CA GLN A 139 -21.50 12.07 -14.25
C GLN A 139 -20.53 11.27 -15.13
N VAL A 140 -21.02 10.30 -15.90
CA VAL A 140 -20.21 9.61 -16.92
C VAL A 140 -19.68 10.61 -17.96
N VAL A 141 -18.37 10.58 -18.18
CA VAL A 141 -17.66 11.50 -19.09
C VAL A 141 -16.85 10.80 -20.17
N ALA A 142 -16.46 9.55 -19.96
CA ALA A 142 -15.68 8.76 -20.91
C ALA A 142 -15.84 7.25 -20.66
N PHE A 143 -15.21 6.43 -21.48
CA PHE A 143 -15.10 4.98 -21.29
C PHE A 143 -13.64 4.54 -21.30
N ALA A 144 -13.27 3.62 -20.39
CA ALA A 144 -11.91 3.12 -20.27
C ALA A 144 -11.49 2.27 -21.48
N GLY A 145 -10.23 2.37 -21.87
CA GLY A 145 -9.60 1.52 -22.87
C GLY A 145 -8.09 1.53 -22.68
N ASP A 146 -7.35 1.59 -23.77
CA ASP A 146 -5.89 1.49 -23.80
C ASP A 146 -5.25 2.34 -24.91
N SER A 147 -5.96 3.35 -25.43
CA SER A 147 -5.47 4.15 -26.55
C SER A 147 -4.12 4.83 -26.30
N GLY A 148 -3.38 5.07 -27.38
CA GLY A 148 -2.10 5.80 -27.36
C GLY A 148 -0.94 4.87 -27.07
N ASN A 149 -0.04 5.25 -26.15
CA ASN A 149 1.11 4.39 -25.82
C ASN A 149 0.76 3.22 -24.89
N ALA A 150 -0.52 3.07 -24.53
CA ALA A 150 -1.06 1.98 -23.74
C ALA A 150 -1.60 0.82 -24.58
N GLU A 151 -1.62 0.91 -25.92
CA GLU A 151 -2.31 -0.01 -26.86
C GLU A 151 -1.93 -1.51 -26.71
N TRP A 152 -0.83 -1.80 -26.03
CA TRP A 152 -0.36 -3.18 -25.80
C TRP A 152 -0.30 -3.55 -24.32
N VAL A 153 -0.97 -2.76 -23.49
CA VAL A 153 -1.08 -2.88 -22.04
C VAL A 153 -2.54 -3.21 -21.73
N ALA A 154 -2.81 -3.87 -20.60
CA ALA A 154 -4.18 -4.11 -20.18
C ALA A 154 -4.96 -2.79 -20.05
N HIS A 155 -6.24 -2.79 -20.42
CA HIS A 155 -7.12 -1.62 -20.33
C HIS A 155 -7.09 -1.00 -18.93
N HIS A 156 -7.04 0.32 -18.88
CA HIS A 156 -6.97 1.06 -17.63
C HIS A 156 -7.38 2.53 -17.83
N LEU A 157 -7.68 3.19 -16.72
CA LEU A 157 -7.69 4.65 -16.66
C LEU A 157 -6.35 5.13 -16.10
N HIS A 158 -5.60 5.92 -16.86
CA HIS A 158 -4.53 6.73 -16.29
C HIS A 158 -5.11 8.06 -15.78
N PHE A 159 -5.12 8.23 -14.46
CA PHE A 159 -5.74 9.37 -13.78
C PHE A 159 -4.69 10.30 -13.16
N GLU A 160 -4.72 11.58 -13.53
CA GLU A 160 -3.80 12.60 -13.01
C GLU A 160 -4.58 13.73 -12.31
N ILE A 161 -3.96 14.33 -11.29
CA ILE A 161 -4.41 15.60 -10.69
C ILE A 161 -3.29 16.63 -10.85
N TRP A 162 -3.65 17.81 -11.35
CA TRP A 162 -2.72 18.91 -11.58
C TRP A 162 -3.18 20.15 -10.84
N THR A 163 -2.25 20.80 -10.12
CA THR A 163 -2.50 22.07 -9.43
C THR A 163 -2.76 23.22 -10.41
N PRO A 164 -3.32 24.34 -9.95
CA PRO A 164 -3.47 25.55 -10.76
C PRO A 164 -2.14 26.06 -11.37
N GLU A 165 -1.02 25.81 -10.68
CA GLU A 165 0.34 26.14 -11.13
C GLU A 165 0.90 25.15 -12.17
N ARG A 166 0.10 24.14 -12.57
CA ARG A 166 0.45 23.08 -13.51
C ARG A 166 1.58 22.18 -13.01
N ALA A 167 1.57 21.86 -11.72
CA ALA A 167 2.32 20.74 -11.18
C ALA A 167 1.40 19.52 -11.05
N SER A 168 1.85 18.34 -11.48
CA SER A 168 1.20 17.07 -11.13
C SER A 168 1.38 16.81 -9.64
N ILE A 169 0.37 16.20 -9.02
CA ILE A 169 0.43 15.68 -7.65
C ILE A 169 0.03 14.20 -7.65
N ASN A 170 0.48 13.47 -6.63
CA ASN A 170 0.10 12.07 -6.47
C ASN A 170 -1.42 11.95 -6.29
N ALA A 171 -2.09 11.28 -7.23
CA ALA A 171 -3.53 11.09 -7.21
C ALA A 171 -3.97 9.97 -6.26
N TYR A 172 -3.09 9.00 -5.96
CA TYR A 172 -3.39 7.83 -5.13
C TYR A 172 -3.99 8.18 -3.76
N PRO A 173 -3.44 9.15 -3.01
CA PRO A 173 -4.06 9.67 -1.79
C PRO A 173 -5.54 10.07 -1.94
N SER A 174 -5.86 10.80 -3.00
CA SER A 174 -7.24 11.26 -3.27
C SER A 174 -8.15 10.11 -3.71
N LEU A 175 -7.62 9.16 -4.47
CA LEU A 175 -8.34 7.96 -4.89
C LEU A 175 -8.69 7.06 -3.71
N MET A 176 -7.76 6.86 -2.77
CA MET A 176 -8.00 6.12 -1.53
C MET A 176 -9.08 6.79 -0.67
N ALA A 177 -9.01 8.13 -0.52
CA ALA A 177 -10.02 8.90 0.19
C ALA A 177 -11.42 8.68 -0.40
N ALA A 178 -11.52 8.70 -1.74
CA ALA A 178 -12.78 8.58 -2.47
C ALA A 178 -13.48 7.23 -2.28
N ILE A 179 -12.73 6.16 -2.07
CA ILE A 179 -13.27 4.82 -1.77
C ILE A 179 -13.42 4.57 -0.26
N GLY A 180 -13.31 5.63 0.55
CA GLY A 180 -13.41 5.56 2.01
C GLY A 180 -12.27 4.81 2.68
N GLN A 181 -11.15 4.62 1.97
CA GLN A 181 -9.94 4.00 2.50
C GLN A 181 -9.00 5.08 3.06
N PRO A 182 -8.23 4.78 4.13
CA PRO A 182 -7.35 5.75 4.74
C PRO A 182 -6.27 6.25 3.76
N VAL A 183 -6.06 7.55 3.75
CA VAL A 183 -5.08 8.23 2.90
C VAL A 183 -3.68 8.09 3.51
N ILE A 184 -2.83 7.31 2.86
CA ILE A 184 -1.46 7.05 3.30
C ILE A 184 -0.55 8.08 2.63
N SER A 185 -0.22 9.18 3.31
CA SER A 185 0.79 10.15 2.87
C SER A 185 2.20 9.55 2.95
N GLU A 186 3.13 9.97 2.09
CA GLU A 186 4.50 9.44 1.92
C GLU A 186 5.34 9.30 3.22
N ASP A 187 4.96 9.95 4.32
CA ASP A 187 5.52 9.69 5.65
C ASP A 187 5.21 8.27 6.21
N ASN A 188 4.28 7.53 5.58
CA ASN A 188 3.85 6.18 5.97
C ASN A 188 4.45 5.03 5.13
N VAL A 189 5.30 5.31 4.13
CA VAL A 189 5.93 4.27 3.28
C VAL A 189 6.86 3.34 4.08
N THR A 190 7.24 3.74 5.30
CA THR A 190 8.16 2.99 6.15
C THR A 190 7.52 1.89 7.01
N ALA A 191 6.22 1.57 6.87
CA ALA A 191 5.56 0.54 7.69
C ALA A 191 5.00 -0.66 6.92
N SER A 192 4.65 -0.52 5.64
CA SER A 192 4.26 -1.66 4.78
C SER A 192 5.46 -2.33 4.09
N SER A 193 6.66 -1.74 4.20
CA SER A 193 7.93 -2.30 3.74
C SER A 193 8.93 -2.56 4.87
N TYR A 194 8.54 -2.32 6.12
CA TYR A 194 9.42 -2.55 7.26
C TYR A 194 9.59 -4.04 7.50
N HIS A 195 10.77 -4.56 7.16
CA HIS A 195 11.12 -5.92 7.52
C HIS A 195 11.60 -5.95 8.97
N PHE A 196 10.71 -6.33 9.87
CA PHE A 196 11.03 -6.47 11.29
C PHE A 196 12.06 -7.58 11.50
N MET A 197 13.10 -7.31 12.29
CA MET A 197 14.22 -8.26 12.51
C MET A 197 14.29 -8.84 13.93
N ARG A 198 13.55 -8.28 14.90
CA ARG A 198 13.56 -8.72 16.30
C ARG A 198 12.16 -8.74 16.89
N ASP A 199 12.00 -9.43 18.02
CA ASP A 199 10.77 -9.38 18.80
C ASP A 199 10.63 -8.01 19.50
N LEU A 200 9.39 -7.56 19.70
CA LEU A 200 9.07 -6.35 20.45
C LEU A 200 8.08 -6.64 21.58
N GLU A 201 8.31 -6.02 22.73
CA GLU A 201 7.50 -6.19 23.93
C GLU A 201 7.41 -4.90 24.74
N LEU A 202 6.58 -4.91 25.79
CA LEU A 202 6.41 -3.77 26.69
C LEU A 202 7.76 -3.25 27.21
N GLY A 203 8.01 -1.96 27.03
CA GLY A 203 9.26 -1.30 27.40
C GLY A 203 10.32 -1.30 26.29
N SER A 204 10.09 -1.96 25.15
CA SER A 204 10.96 -1.85 23.98
C SER A 204 10.99 -0.41 23.48
N GLU A 205 12.17 0.02 23.01
CA GLU A 205 12.37 1.30 22.35
C GLU A 205 13.04 1.11 20.98
N GLY A 206 12.72 1.96 20.01
CA GLY A 206 13.38 1.98 18.70
C GLY A 206 12.47 2.38 17.54
N ASP A 207 13.08 2.50 16.35
CA ASP A 207 12.36 2.82 15.12
C ASP A 207 11.48 1.66 14.65
N ASP A 208 11.81 0.42 15.00
CA ASP A 208 10.96 -0.76 14.82
C ASP A 208 9.67 -0.68 15.64
N VAL A 209 9.74 -0.17 16.86
CA VAL A 209 8.53 0.07 17.68
C VAL A 209 7.64 1.11 17.01
N LYS A 210 8.23 2.19 16.48
CA LYS A 210 7.49 3.19 15.73
C LYS A 210 6.85 2.58 14.47
N ALA A 211 7.60 1.78 13.71
CA ALA A 211 7.11 1.09 12.53
C ALA A 211 5.94 0.14 12.84
N LEU A 212 6.00 -0.60 13.96
CA LEU A 212 4.90 -1.45 14.42
C LEU A 212 3.65 -0.63 14.78
N GLN A 213 3.82 0.49 15.49
CA GLN A 213 2.69 1.39 15.82
C GLN A 213 2.03 1.95 14.56
N VAL A 214 2.84 2.32 13.56
CA VAL A 214 2.32 2.79 12.27
C VAL A 214 1.55 1.66 11.58
N TYR A 215 2.13 0.47 11.47
CA TYR A 215 1.47 -0.69 10.85
C TYR A 215 0.12 -0.99 11.53
N LEU A 216 0.07 -0.97 12.87
CA LEU A 216 -1.17 -1.20 13.63
C LEU A 216 -2.21 -0.11 13.37
N ASN A 217 -1.82 1.15 13.42
CA ASN A 217 -2.71 2.29 13.15
C ASN A 217 -3.28 2.23 11.72
N VAL A 218 -2.44 1.88 10.74
CA VAL A 218 -2.83 1.74 9.32
C VAL A 218 -3.83 0.60 9.13
N ASN A 219 -3.63 -0.52 9.81
CA ASN A 219 -4.52 -1.69 9.73
C ASN A 219 -5.77 -1.58 10.62
N GLY A 220 -6.09 -0.38 11.14
CA GLY A 220 -7.30 -0.12 11.93
C GLY A 220 -7.21 -0.53 13.41
N PHE A 221 -6.01 -0.88 13.89
CA PHE A 221 -5.74 -1.23 15.29
C PHE A 221 -5.05 -0.07 16.00
N TYR A 222 -5.79 1.02 16.20
CA TYR A 222 -5.22 2.26 16.71
C TYR A 222 -4.54 2.12 18.08
N VAL A 223 -3.31 2.60 18.21
CA VAL A 223 -2.56 2.64 19.47
C VAL A 223 -3.12 3.72 20.39
N ALA A 224 -3.44 4.90 19.86
CA ALA A 224 -4.16 5.95 20.58
C ALA A 224 -5.11 6.72 19.65
N SER A 225 -6.18 7.29 20.20
CA SER A 225 -7.11 8.14 19.45
C SER A 225 -6.57 9.55 19.19
N SER A 226 -5.62 10.02 20.00
CA SER A 226 -4.93 11.32 19.85
C SER A 226 -3.66 11.35 20.69
N GLY A 227 -2.71 12.21 20.32
CA GLY A 227 -1.44 12.39 21.05
C GLY A 227 -0.43 11.27 20.76
N ALA A 228 0.49 11.03 21.71
CA ALA A 228 1.55 10.03 21.57
C ALA A 228 0.98 8.64 21.25
N GLY A 229 1.41 8.05 20.12
CA GLY A 229 0.94 6.76 19.62
C GLY A 229 -0.23 6.85 18.64
N SER A 230 -0.92 8.00 18.52
CA SER A 230 -1.97 8.16 17.52
C SER A 230 -1.40 8.25 16.09
N THR A 231 -2.26 8.11 15.09
CA THR A 231 -1.87 8.18 13.67
C THR A 231 -1.09 9.46 13.37
N GLY A 232 0.14 9.33 12.87
CA GLY A 232 1.05 10.44 12.58
C GLY A 232 1.79 11.02 13.80
N GLN A 233 1.58 10.45 14.99
CA GLN A 233 2.24 10.78 16.25
C GLN A 233 2.79 9.51 16.93
N GLU A 234 3.10 8.48 16.16
CA GLU A 234 3.69 7.23 16.64
C GLU A 234 5.02 7.50 17.33
N THR A 235 5.23 6.78 18.42
CA THR A 235 6.41 6.92 19.26
C THR A 235 7.37 5.77 19.04
N THR A 236 8.61 5.96 19.44
CA THR A 236 9.59 4.88 19.49
C THR A 236 9.45 4.01 20.74
N TYR A 237 8.43 4.20 21.58
CA TYR A 237 8.28 3.48 22.86
C TYR A 237 7.09 2.52 22.85
N PHE A 238 7.35 1.25 23.20
CA PHE A 238 6.34 0.20 23.24
C PHE A 238 5.67 0.23 24.61
N GLY A 239 4.64 1.04 24.75
CA GLY A 239 3.87 1.17 25.98
C GLY A 239 2.65 0.22 26.05
N PRO A 240 1.88 0.30 27.15
CA PRO A 240 0.66 -0.50 27.32
C PRO A 240 -0.38 -0.28 26.20
N ALA A 241 -0.43 0.92 25.63
CA ALA A 241 -1.31 1.24 24.51
C ALA A 241 -0.95 0.46 23.24
N THR A 242 0.36 0.35 22.93
CA THR A 242 0.88 -0.44 21.81
C THR A 242 0.63 -1.93 22.03
N GLN A 243 0.81 -2.41 23.26
CA GLN A 243 0.52 -3.78 23.63
C GLN A 243 -0.96 -4.14 23.41
N ASP A 244 -1.88 -3.29 23.87
CA ASP A 244 -3.32 -3.52 23.72
C ASP A 244 -3.74 -3.48 22.25
N ALA A 245 -3.23 -2.52 21.48
CA ALA A 245 -3.46 -2.45 20.04
C ALA A 245 -2.98 -3.70 19.31
N LEU A 246 -1.77 -4.18 19.62
CA LEU A 246 -1.23 -5.40 19.04
C LEU A 246 -2.05 -6.64 19.44
N ALA A 247 -2.51 -6.73 20.68
CA ALA A 247 -3.38 -7.81 21.11
C ALA A 247 -4.71 -7.81 20.34
N ARG A 248 -5.28 -6.63 20.06
CA ARG A 248 -6.48 -6.52 19.20
C ARG A 248 -6.20 -6.97 17.76
N PHE A 249 -5.08 -6.57 17.19
CA PHE A 249 -4.63 -7.04 15.87
C PHE A 249 -4.51 -8.56 15.82
N GLN A 250 -3.82 -9.14 16.79
CA GLN A 250 -3.62 -10.59 16.87
C GLN A 250 -4.95 -11.34 16.95
N ARG A 251 -5.90 -10.89 17.79
CA ARG A 251 -7.25 -11.49 17.85
C ARG A 251 -7.97 -11.43 16.51
N ALA A 252 -7.91 -10.29 15.83
CA ALA A 252 -8.62 -10.08 14.57
C ALA A 252 -8.02 -10.89 13.41
N LYS A 253 -6.70 -11.12 13.41
CA LYS A 253 -5.99 -11.92 12.41
C LYS A 253 -5.88 -13.41 12.78
N GLY A 254 -6.53 -13.85 13.86
CA GLY A 254 -6.49 -15.25 14.32
C GLY A 254 -5.13 -15.70 14.86
N ILE A 255 -4.24 -14.76 15.18
CA ILE A 255 -2.90 -15.03 15.73
C ILE A 255 -3.02 -15.33 17.22
N SER A 256 -2.55 -16.51 17.65
CA SER A 256 -2.62 -16.97 19.04
C SER A 256 -1.21 -17.24 19.59
N PRO A 257 -0.89 -16.79 20.82
CA PRO A 257 -1.79 -16.12 21.77
C PRO A 257 -1.84 -14.61 21.52
N ALA A 258 -3.03 -14.02 21.57
CA ALA A 258 -3.20 -12.59 21.34
C ALA A 258 -2.92 -11.74 22.59
N THR A 259 -1.65 -11.78 23.04
CA THR A 259 -1.16 -11.14 24.28
C THR A 259 -0.60 -9.75 24.06
N GLY A 260 -0.47 -9.29 22.81
CA GLY A 260 0.22 -8.04 22.49
C GLY A 260 1.74 -8.15 22.57
N PHE A 261 2.28 -9.37 22.51
CA PHE A 261 3.70 -9.62 22.30
C PHE A 261 3.99 -9.72 20.80
N PHE A 262 4.91 -8.91 20.29
CA PHE A 262 5.30 -8.95 18.88
C PHE A 262 6.39 -10.00 18.66
N GLY A 263 5.99 -11.26 18.85
CA GLY A 263 6.85 -12.43 18.68
C GLY A 263 7.00 -12.87 17.23
N VAL A 264 7.75 -13.95 17.01
CA VAL A 264 8.00 -14.56 15.70
C VAL A 264 6.73 -14.74 14.85
N ILE A 265 5.62 -15.22 15.42
CA ILE A 265 4.39 -15.45 14.65
C ILE A 265 3.82 -14.14 14.09
N THR A 266 3.71 -13.12 14.93
CA THR A 266 3.14 -11.84 14.51
C THR A 266 4.09 -11.09 13.59
N ARG A 267 5.40 -11.19 13.85
CA ARG A 267 6.43 -10.61 12.99
C ARG A 267 6.43 -11.22 11.60
N THR A 268 6.38 -12.54 11.51
CA THR A 268 6.33 -13.28 10.25
C THR A 268 5.07 -12.93 9.47
N PHE A 269 3.91 -12.93 10.13
CA PHE A 269 2.64 -12.53 9.51
C PHE A 269 2.75 -11.14 8.85
N ILE A 270 3.27 -10.15 9.59
CA ILE A 270 3.39 -8.78 9.09
C ILE A 270 4.44 -8.65 7.98
N ASN A 271 5.59 -9.32 8.11
CA ASN A 271 6.65 -9.31 7.09
C ASN A 271 6.20 -9.97 5.77
N GLU A 272 5.29 -10.95 5.82
CA GLU A 272 4.85 -11.73 4.67
C GLU A 272 3.56 -11.22 4.03
N GLU A 273 2.70 -10.48 4.75
CA GLU A 273 1.54 -9.78 4.17
C GLU A 273 1.98 -8.73 3.11
N GLY A 274 3.26 -8.32 3.11
CA GLY A 274 3.89 -7.48 2.08
C GLY A 274 4.49 -8.23 0.87
N GLN A 275 4.37 -9.57 0.79
CA GLN A 275 4.84 -10.39 -0.33
C GLN A 275 3.63 -10.90 -1.12
N VAL A 276 3.48 -10.44 -2.37
CA VAL A 276 2.53 -11.01 -3.33
C VAL A 276 2.91 -12.49 -3.54
N THR A 277 2.04 -13.41 -3.15
CA THR A 277 2.22 -14.85 -3.43
C THR A 277 1.32 -15.25 -4.58
N ASP A 278 1.92 -15.80 -5.64
CA ASP A 278 1.22 -16.38 -6.79
C ASP A 278 0.33 -17.53 -6.35
N GLU A 279 -0.96 -17.44 -6.68
CA GLU A 279 -1.95 -18.50 -6.47
C GLU A 279 -1.70 -19.68 -7.41
N SER A 280 -0.86 -20.62 -7.02
CA SER A 280 -0.99 -22.03 -7.44
C SER A 280 -0.20 -22.98 -6.55
N ASN A 281 -0.77 -23.37 -5.40
CA ASN A 281 -0.40 -24.67 -4.84
C ASN A 281 -1.51 -25.24 -3.97
N ASN A 282 -2.08 -26.34 -4.43
CA ASN A 282 -2.91 -27.23 -3.63
C ASN A 282 -2.00 -27.93 -2.59
N SER A 283 -1.64 -27.21 -1.53
CA SER A 283 -0.79 -27.72 -0.44
C SER A 283 -1.66 -28.46 0.57
N LEU A 284 -1.31 -29.71 0.89
CA LEU A 284 -2.00 -30.55 1.89
C LEU A 284 -1.89 -30.01 3.33
N VAL A 285 -1.11 -28.95 3.53
CA VAL A 285 -0.88 -28.24 4.80
C VAL A 285 -0.70 -26.76 4.55
N GLU A 286 -1.12 -25.94 5.51
CA GLU A 286 -0.93 -24.49 5.47
C GLU A 286 0.25 -24.07 6.35
N VAL A 287 0.96 -23.03 5.90
CA VAL A 287 1.96 -22.34 6.70
C VAL A 287 1.31 -21.85 8.00
N GLY A 288 2.03 -21.99 9.11
CA GLY A 288 1.51 -21.62 10.43
C GLY A 288 0.87 -22.77 11.20
N TRP A 289 0.58 -23.90 10.55
CA TRP A 289 0.00 -25.05 11.23
C TRP A 289 0.99 -25.72 12.19
N LEU A 290 0.45 -26.21 13.30
CA LEU A 290 1.11 -27.21 14.13
C LEU A 290 0.68 -28.59 13.65
N VAL A 291 1.63 -29.44 13.33
CA VAL A 291 1.38 -30.77 12.74
C VAL A 291 2.16 -31.85 13.49
N LYS A 292 1.62 -33.06 13.54
CA LYS A 292 2.32 -34.23 14.12
C LYS A 292 1.94 -35.52 13.42
N ASP A 293 2.81 -36.52 13.51
CA ASP A 293 2.41 -37.91 13.28
C ASP A 293 1.55 -38.42 14.44
N LYS A 294 0.52 -39.20 14.14
CA LYS A 294 -0.28 -39.89 15.18
C LYS A 294 0.55 -40.77 16.11
N LEU A 295 1.61 -41.37 15.59
CA LEU A 295 2.49 -42.29 16.33
C LEU A 295 3.68 -41.61 17.01
N SER A 296 3.93 -40.32 16.71
CA SER A 296 5.05 -39.55 17.27
C SER A 296 4.56 -38.56 18.32
N PRO A 297 5.30 -38.36 19.43
CA PRO A 297 5.02 -37.28 20.36
C PRO A 297 5.53 -35.92 19.87
N ARG A 298 6.31 -35.88 18.78
CA ARG A 298 6.89 -34.64 18.26
C ARG A 298 5.85 -33.83 17.50
N VAL A 299 5.85 -32.54 17.77
CA VAL A 299 5.02 -31.55 17.07
C VAL A 299 5.94 -30.65 16.27
N TYR A 300 5.55 -30.36 15.05
CA TYR A 300 6.28 -29.54 14.11
C TYR A 300 5.43 -28.33 13.74
N TYR A 301 6.09 -27.20 13.55
CA TYR A 301 5.53 -26.01 12.96
C TYR A 301 5.81 -26.00 11.46
N VAL A 302 4.80 -25.77 10.63
CA VAL A 302 4.96 -25.57 9.19
C VAL A 302 5.45 -24.14 8.97
N ALA A 303 6.76 -23.99 8.77
CA ALA A 303 7.40 -22.71 8.51
C ALA A 303 7.10 -22.21 7.09
N THR A 304 7.42 -20.94 6.85
CA THR A 304 6.98 -20.21 5.66
C THR A 304 7.80 -20.55 4.42
N ASN A 305 9.01 -21.09 4.63
CA ASN A 305 9.79 -21.81 3.61
C ASN A 305 9.30 -23.26 3.39
N LEU A 306 8.15 -23.63 3.98
CA LEU A 306 7.57 -24.97 3.95
C LEU A 306 8.46 -26.05 4.60
N GLU A 307 9.26 -25.68 5.60
CA GLU A 307 9.97 -26.64 6.45
C GLU A 307 9.16 -27.03 7.69
N LEU A 308 9.27 -28.29 8.09
CA LEU A 308 8.75 -28.79 9.37
C LEU A 308 9.77 -28.51 10.47
N MET A 309 9.51 -27.48 11.27
CA MET A 309 10.39 -27.08 12.37
C MET A 309 9.96 -27.72 13.67
N TRP A 310 10.85 -28.46 14.33
CA TRP A 310 10.49 -29.19 15.54
C TRP A 310 10.26 -28.26 16.74
N ILE A 311 9.11 -28.39 17.42
CA ILE A 311 8.86 -27.71 18.69
C ILE A 311 9.54 -28.48 19.82
N VAL A 312 10.63 -27.93 20.36
CA VAL A 312 11.54 -28.69 21.25
C VAL A 312 11.02 -28.92 22.66
N SER A 313 10.05 -28.11 23.11
CA SER A 313 9.50 -28.21 24.46
C SER A 313 8.09 -27.63 24.57
N GLU A 314 7.34 -28.02 25.60
CA GLU A 314 6.04 -27.42 25.90
C GLU A 314 6.18 -25.94 26.26
N ASP A 315 7.28 -25.53 26.90
CA ASP A 315 7.55 -24.12 27.17
C ASP A 315 7.78 -23.33 25.88
N SER A 316 8.51 -23.90 24.91
CA SER A 316 8.61 -23.33 23.56
C SER A 316 7.22 -23.23 22.92
N ALA A 317 6.44 -24.30 23.02
CA ALA A 317 5.12 -24.35 22.42
C ALA A 317 4.19 -23.29 23.03
N ARG A 318 4.21 -23.13 24.35
CA ARG A 318 3.42 -22.13 25.08
C ARG A 318 3.87 -20.71 24.79
N ARG A 319 5.18 -20.47 24.76
CA ARG A 319 5.75 -19.15 24.42
C ARG A 319 5.38 -18.72 23.01
N ASN A 320 5.47 -19.64 22.06
CA ASN A 320 5.28 -19.32 20.65
C ASN A 320 3.80 -19.39 20.24
N PHE A 321 3.04 -20.41 20.66
CA PHE A 321 1.68 -20.70 20.17
C PHE A 321 0.58 -20.59 21.23
N GLY A 322 0.93 -20.21 22.47
CA GLY A 322 0.00 -19.96 23.57
C GLY A 322 -0.28 -21.16 24.46
N SER A 323 -0.94 -20.94 25.59
CA SER A 323 -1.24 -22.00 26.58
C SER A 323 -2.05 -23.16 26.01
N ASP A 324 -2.89 -22.89 25.01
CA ASP A 324 -3.81 -23.85 24.39
C ASP A 324 -3.33 -24.35 23.02
N TRP A 325 -2.02 -24.21 22.74
CA TRP A 325 -1.38 -24.62 21.49
C TRP A 325 -1.75 -26.04 21.04
N TYR A 326 -1.93 -26.96 21.99
CA TYR A 326 -2.24 -28.37 21.75
C TYR A 326 -3.60 -28.59 21.07
N LEU A 327 -4.54 -27.64 21.18
CA LEU A 327 -5.84 -27.72 20.52
C LEU A 327 -5.77 -27.49 19.00
N ASN A 328 -4.67 -26.89 18.53
CA ASN A 328 -4.50 -26.50 17.14
C ASN A 328 -3.60 -27.46 16.35
N ILE A 329 -3.21 -28.58 16.96
CA ILE A 329 -2.37 -29.59 16.30
C ILE A 329 -3.22 -30.39 15.31
N LYS A 330 -2.78 -30.44 14.06
CA LYS A 330 -3.32 -31.31 13.01
C LYS A 330 -2.54 -32.63 13.00
N GLU A 331 -3.25 -33.75 13.12
CA GLU A 331 -2.62 -35.07 13.11
C GLU A 331 -2.66 -35.70 11.72
N PHE A 332 -1.51 -36.24 11.31
CA PHE A 332 -1.33 -36.97 10.05
C PHE A 332 -0.93 -38.43 10.37
N GLU A 333 -1.23 -39.35 9.45
CA GLU A 333 -0.74 -40.73 9.57
C GLU A 333 0.79 -40.78 9.46
N SER A 334 1.35 -40.00 8.53
CA SER A 334 2.77 -39.76 8.34
C SER A 334 3.00 -38.35 7.79
N LEU A 335 3.88 -37.56 8.42
CA LEU A 335 4.30 -36.25 7.94
C LEU A 335 5.21 -36.36 6.72
N ASP A 336 5.84 -37.51 6.49
CA ASP A 336 6.64 -37.75 5.28
C ASP A 336 5.78 -37.68 4.00
N ASP A 337 4.46 -37.94 4.10
CA ASP A 337 3.51 -37.84 3.00
C ASP A 337 3.28 -36.38 2.56
N LEU A 338 3.60 -35.41 3.42
CA LEU A 338 3.53 -33.99 3.11
C LEU A 338 4.66 -33.55 2.18
N LYS A 339 5.71 -34.37 2.03
CA LYS A 339 6.91 -34.09 1.21
C LYS A 339 7.60 -32.76 1.55
N LEU A 340 7.46 -32.33 2.81
CA LEU A 340 8.12 -31.14 3.32
C LEU A 340 9.48 -31.49 3.91
N PRO A 341 10.52 -30.66 3.67
CA PRO A 341 11.79 -30.81 4.35
C PRO A 341 11.66 -30.60 5.87
N TYR A 342 12.37 -31.36 6.68
CA TYR A 342 12.50 -31.08 8.11
C TYR A 342 13.58 -30.00 8.29
N GLY A 343 13.17 -28.86 8.85
CA GLY A 343 14.07 -27.77 9.21
C GLY A 343 14.73 -28.01 10.57
N ASP A 344 15.30 -26.95 11.15
CA ASP A 344 15.91 -27.00 12.48
C ASP A 344 14.84 -27.15 13.58
N TYR A 345 14.75 -26.22 14.53
CA TYR A 345 13.85 -26.34 15.66
C TYR A 345 13.41 -24.98 16.22
N VAL A 346 12.19 -24.93 16.72
CA VAL A 346 11.61 -23.78 17.41
C VAL A 346 11.91 -23.94 18.91
N LEU A 347 12.64 -22.97 19.49
CA LEU A 347 13.13 -22.97 20.88
C LEU A 347 12.15 -22.41 21.91
#